data_AF-A0A6V7HXK0-F1
#
_entry.id   AF-A0A6V7HXK0-F1
#
_cell.length_a   1.000
_cell.length_b   1.000
_cell.length_c   1.000
_cell.angle_alpha   90.00
_cell.angle_beta   90.00
_cell.angle_gamma   90.00
#
_symmetry.space_group_name_H-M   'P 1'
#
loop_
_entity.id
_entity.type
_entity.pdbx_description
1 polymer ?
#
loop_
_entity_poly.entity_id
_entity_poly.type
_entity_poly.pdbx_seq_one_letter_code
_entity_poly.pdbx_strand_id
1 'polypeptide(L)' 'CIKFHSNMRYLATGSADKSIRLWNKDDGDLLRVLVGAQSTIYSLAFSPDGKYLAAA' A
#
# COMPACT_ATOMS: atom_id res chain seq x y z
N CYS A 1 1.43 -9.16 -1.18
CA CYS A 1 2.56 -8.63 -2.00
C CYS A 1 3.20 -7.43 -1.28
N ILE A 2 4.49 -7.19 -1.49
CA ILE A 2 5.23 -6.02 -0.96
C ILE A 2 5.80 -5.29 -2.17
N LYS A 3 5.59 -3.98 -2.30
CA LYS A 3 6.02 -3.18 -3.46
C LYS A 3 6.61 -1.84 -3.02
N PHE A 4 7.71 -1.45 -3.64
CA PHE A 4 8.43 -0.20 -3.39
C PHE A 4 8.22 0.79 -4.53
N HIS A 5 8.10 2.08 -4.21
CA HIS A 5 8.14 3.18 -5.18
C HIS A 5 9.54 3.81 -5.20
N SER A 6 10.01 4.29 -6.35
CA SER A 6 11.41 4.68 -6.59
C SER A 6 11.88 5.95 -5.86
N ASN A 7 10.97 6.82 -5.41
CA ASN A 7 11.28 7.90 -4.47
C ASN A 7 11.14 7.48 -2.98
N MET A 8 10.88 6.19 -2.73
CA MET A 8 11.11 5.40 -1.52
C MET A 8 10.60 5.86 -0.15
N ARG A 9 9.72 6.85 0.00
CA ARG A 9 9.23 7.20 1.35
C ARG A 9 8.13 6.28 1.91
N TYR A 10 7.39 5.60 1.04
CA TYR A 10 6.18 4.88 1.45
C TYR A 10 6.22 3.40 1.08
N LEU A 11 5.75 2.57 2.00
CA LEU A 11 5.49 1.16 1.80
C LEU A 11 3.98 0.91 1.87
N ALA A 12 3.43 0.14 0.93
CA ALA A 12 2.04 -0.32 1.01
C ALA A 12 1.96 -1.84 1.13
N THR A 13 1.05 -2.31 1.98
CA THR A 13 0.79 -3.73 2.22
C THR A 13 -0.71 -3.99 2.15
N GLY A 14 -1.11 -5.02 1.40
CA GLY A 14 -2.49 -5.52 1.36
C GLY A 14 -2.66 -6.68 2.33
N SER A 15 -3.85 -6.78 2.93
CA SER A 15 -4.18 -7.82 3.91
C SER A 15 -5.42 -8.62 3.49
N ALA A 16 -5.54 -9.83 4.04
CA ALA A 16 -6.72 -10.67 3.89
C ALA A 16 -7.97 -10.09 4.56
N ASP A 17 -7.79 -9.14 5.49
CA ASP A 17 -8.87 -8.37 6.10
C ASP A 17 -9.48 -7.30 5.16
N LYS A 18 -9.08 -7.30 3.87
CA LYS A 18 -9.52 -6.35 2.84
C LYS A 18 -9.10 -4.90 3.11
N SER A 19 -8.08 -4.71 3.93
CA SER A 19 -7.45 -3.41 4.14
C SER A 19 -6.13 -3.28 3.38
N ILE A 20 -5.77 -2.04 3.09
CA ILE A 20 -4.44 -1.66 2.63
C ILE A 20 -3.84 -0.75 3.70
N ARG A 21 -2.62 -1.05 4.12
CA ARG A 21 -1.88 -0.24 5.10
C ARG A 21 -0.73 0.45 4.40
N LEU A 22 -0.59 1.74 4.67
CA LEU A 22 0.48 2.59 4.18
C LEU A 22 1.40 2.94 5.35
N TRP A 23 2.69 2.71 5.16
CA TRP A 23 3.73 2.88 6.16
C TRP A 23 4.75 3.88 5.65
N ASN A 24 5.34 4.65 6.56
CA ASN A 24 6.57 5.35 6.28
C ASN A 24 7.70 4.31 6.31
N LYS A 25 8.50 4.30 5.24
CA LYS A 25 9.59 3.33 5.09
C LYS A 25 10.73 3.59 6.08
N ASP A 26 10.97 4.86 6.43
CA ASP A 26 12.20 5.26 7.13
C ASP A 26 12.15 4.92 8.62
N ASP A 27 11.01 5.15 9.26
CA ASP A 27 10.76 4.91 10.69
C ASP A 27 9.85 3.68 10.94
N GLY A 28 9.16 3.19 9.90
CA GLY A 28 8.22 2.07 10.01
C GLY A 28 6.84 2.47 10.53
N ASP A 29 6.55 3.77 10.64
CA ASP A 29 5.30 4.23 11.20
C ASP A 29 4.11 3.95 10.29
N LEU A 30 3.00 3.50 10.89
CA LEU A 30 1.74 3.34 10.18
C LEU A 30 1.12 4.72 9.91
N LEU A 31 1.14 5.14 8.65
CA LEU A 31 0.60 6.44 8.23
C LEU A 31 -0.91 6.40 8.02
N ARG A 32 -1.41 5.31 7.44
CA ARG A 32 -2.83 5.21 7.08
C ARG A 32 -3.28 3.77 6.93
N VAL A 33 -4.55 3.54 7.27
CA VAL A 33 -5.30 2.34 6.90
C VAL A 33 -6.40 2.73 5.93
N LEU A 34 -6.39 2.14 4.75
CA LEU A 34 -7.41 2.29 3.72
C LEU A 34 -8.33 1.07 3.81
N VAL A 35 -9.61 1.34 4.10
CA VAL A 35 -10.67 0.33 4.23
C VAL A 35 -11.71 0.53 3.14
N GLY A 36 -12.45 -0.54 2.80
CA GLY A 36 -13.51 -0.49 1.79
C GLY A 36 -13.25 -1.35 0.55
N ALA A 37 -12.17 -2.13 0.52
CA ALA A 37 -12.02 -3.14 -0.53
C ALA A 37 -13.09 -4.23 -0.35
N GLN A 38 -13.70 -4.64 -1.47
CA GLN A 38 -14.79 -5.63 -1.45
C GLN A 38 -14.26 -7.07 -1.36
N SER A 39 -12.99 -7.29 -1.72
CA SER A 39 -12.30 -8.58 -1.72
C SER A 39 -10.95 -8.51 -1.02
N THR A 40 -10.37 -9.69 -0.76
CA THR A 40 -9.00 -9.82 -0.30
C THR A 40 -8.03 -9.18 -1.28
N ILE A 41 -7.02 -8.47 -0.76
CA ILE A 41 -5.97 -7.85 -1.58
C ILE A 41 -4.83 -8.84 -1.79
N TYR A 42 -4.60 -9.23 -3.04
CA TYR A 42 -3.50 -10.11 -3.44
C TYR A 42 -2.33 -9.32 -4.02
N SER A 43 -2.62 -8.25 -4.76
CA SER A 43 -1.66 -7.44 -5.51
C SER A 43 -1.82 -5.94 -5.24
N LEU A 44 -0.69 -5.25 -5.32
CA LEU A 44 -0.58 -3.80 -5.18
C LEU A 44 0.36 -3.26 -6.25
N ALA A 45 0.10 -2.05 -6.74
CA ALA A 45 0.99 -1.35 -7.65
C ALA A 45 0.86 0.17 -7.47
N PHE A 46 1.98 0.83 -7.19
CA PHE A 46 2.05 2.29 -7.25
C PHE A 46 2.14 2.74 -8.71
N SER A 47 1.51 3.86 -9.02
CA SER A 47 1.76 4.56 -10.26
C SER A 47 3.22 5.03 -10.34
N PRO A 48 3.79 5.21 -11.55
CA PRO A 48 5.16 5.71 -11.70
C PRO A 48 5.39 7.12 -11.13
N ASP A 49 4.32 7.91 -10.95
CA ASP A 49 4.36 9.23 -10.30
C ASP A 49 4.06 9.18 -8.79
N GLY A 50 3.76 8.00 -8.24
CA GLY A 50 3.49 7.78 -6.82
C GLY A 50 2.16 8.34 -6.30
N LYS A 51 1.33 8.94 -7.18
CA LYS A 51 0.07 9.57 -6.78
C LYS A 51 -1.06 8.57 -6.54
N TYR A 52 -0.99 7.41 -7.18
CA TYR A 52 -2.05 6.41 -7.16
C TYR A 52 -1.52 5.06 -6.70
N LEU A 53 -2.37 4.32 -6.01
CA LEU A 53 -2.15 2.93 -5.61
C LEU A 53 -3.30 2.10 -6.13
N ALA A 54 -3.00 1.17 -7.05
CA ALA A 54 -3.96 0.17 -7.52
C ALA A 54 -3.86 -1.09 -6.65
N ALA A 55 -5.01 -1.72 -6.41
CA ALA A 55 -5.13 -2.94 -5.61
C ALA A 55 -6.10 -3.93 -6.27
N ALA A 56 -5.78 -5.22 -6.19
CA ALA A 56 -6.59 -6.32 -6.72
C ALA A 56 -6.43 -7.59 -5.88
#